data_AF-A0A6G3TU69-F1
#
_entry.id   AF-A0A6G3TU69-F1
#
_cell.length_a   1.000
_cell.length_b   1.000
_cell.length_c   1.000
_cell.angle_alpha   90.00
_cell.angle_beta   90.00
_cell.angle_gamma   90.00
#
_symmetry.space_group_name_H-M   'P 1'
#
loop_
_entity.id
_entity.type
_entity.pdbx_description
1 polymer ?
#
loop_
_entity_poly.entity_id
_entity_poly.type
_entity_poly.pdbx_seq_one_letter_code
_entity_poly.pdbx_strand_id
1 'polypeptide(L)'
;MLSPERLERLRGQIDAGRRRLDTARSRAGRIATAAGTVAATAGLFTPVATGESLLATALATGAGLVFLPTGRAARRAAAAAEGKAPEPHHQAKTATVLYAAPGVALVGVLIAERIVPGVHWGEGLAVAVWSAGTFYLRPSRTARHMLVPPLPPLEKTGDLVVAAQPAYDHPAAQWWAERAAVEGGAAPGTALEDIERIGESAMRAVIRSTVPGEPVPDISVRRLSALMDVPEDLIAVGPVPGRGASVRQLSVGTADEALDARTLWATRIAPLAMPGASITAINFGSMTTAPVTMTKEIDA
;
A
#
# COMPACT_ATOMS: atom_id res chain seq x y z
N MET A 1 7.56 23.60 22.87
CA MET A 1 8.51 22.92 21.96
C MET A 1 8.13 21.44 21.90
N LEU A 2 8.01 20.85 20.71
CA LEU A 2 7.77 19.40 20.58
C LEU A 2 9.08 18.65 20.87
N SER A 3 9.01 17.50 21.54
CA SER A 3 10.19 16.66 21.74
C SER A 3 10.75 16.16 20.39
N PRO A 4 12.08 15.97 20.27
CA PRO A 4 12.70 15.50 19.03
C PRO A 4 12.06 14.20 18.51
N GLU A 5 11.74 13.26 19.40
CA GLU A 5 11.02 12.02 19.04
C GLU A 5 9.63 12.25 18.43
N ARG A 6 8.89 13.27 18.89
CA ARG A 6 7.58 13.61 18.32
C ARG A 6 7.74 14.19 16.91
N LEU A 7 8.79 14.98 16.68
CA LEU A 7 9.08 15.52 15.35
C LEU A 7 9.46 14.42 14.37
N GLU A 8 10.26 13.44 14.79
CA GLU A 8 10.62 12.28 13.95
C GLU A 8 9.41 11.41 13.64
N ARG A 9 8.57 11.09 14.63
CA ARG A 9 7.30 10.36 14.41
C ARG A 9 6.38 11.10 13.44
N LEU A 10 6.23 12.41 13.60
CA LEU A 10 5.43 13.23 12.69
C LEU A 10 6.01 13.23 11.27
N ARG A 11 7.33 13.34 11.10
CA ARG A 11 8.00 13.26 9.80
C ARG A 11 7.77 11.89 9.14
N GLY A 12 7.95 10.80 9.90
CA GLY A 12 7.70 9.43 9.42
C GLY A 12 6.25 9.22 8.97
N GLN A 13 5.28 9.74 9.73
CA GLN A 13 3.87 9.69 9.37
C GLN A 13 3.55 10.51 8.11
N ILE A 14 4.14 11.71 7.96
CA ILE A 14 3.98 12.55 6.78
C ILE A 14 4.55 11.85 5.54
N ASP A 15 5.73 11.25 5.65
CA ASP A 15 6.38 10.55 4.54
C ASP A 15 5.62 9.28 4.14
N ALA A 16 5.14 8.51 5.12
CA ALA A 16 4.26 7.37 4.86
C ALA A 16 2.96 7.81 4.17
N GLY A 17 2.36 8.91 4.61
CA GLY A 17 1.17 9.51 3.99
C GLY A 17 1.42 9.93 2.55
N ARG A 18 2.55 10.60 2.26
CA ARG A 18 2.96 11.01 0.91
C ARG A 18 3.16 9.80 -0.01
N ARG A 19 3.85 8.76 0.45
CA ARG A 19 4.04 7.51 -0.32
C ARG A 19 2.72 6.82 -0.67
N ARG A 20 1.78 6.74 0.30
CA ARG A 20 0.43 6.18 0.06
C ARG A 20 -0.34 7.00 -0.97
N LEU A 21 -0.31 8.33 -0.83
CA LEU A 21 -0.97 9.25 -1.76
C LEU A 21 -0.41 9.14 -3.18
N ASP A 22 0.91 9.06 -3.33
CA ASP A 22 1.56 8.89 -4.64
C ASP A 22 1.22 7.55 -5.29
N THR A 23 1.14 6.49 -4.48
CA THR A 23 0.69 5.17 -4.94
C THR A 23 -0.76 5.20 -5.42
N ALA A 24 -1.66 5.80 -4.63
CA ALA A 24 -3.07 5.94 -4.98
C ALA A 24 -3.24 6.74 -6.29
N ARG A 25 -2.54 7.87 -6.42
CA ARG A 25 -2.58 8.69 -7.63
C ARG A 25 -1.96 7.99 -8.85
N SER A 26 -0.93 7.17 -8.67
CA SER A 26 -0.35 6.36 -9.75
C SER A 26 -1.33 5.28 -10.23
N ARG A 27 -2.07 4.66 -9.32
CA ARG A 27 -3.13 3.70 -9.67
C ARG A 27 -4.28 4.40 -10.40
N ALA A 28 -4.73 5.54 -9.88
CA ALA A 28 -5.78 6.34 -10.53
C ALA A 28 -5.41 6.75 -11.96
N GLY A 29 -4.17 7.20 -12.19
CA GLY A 29 -3.70 7.54 -13.54
C GLY A 29 -3.68 6.34 -14.50
N ARG A 30 -3.33 5.15 -14.01
CA ARG A 30 -3.37 3.91 -14.80
C ARG A 30 -4.81 3.50 -15.15
N ILE A 31 -5.71 3.56 -14.16
CA ILE A 31 -7.13 3.27 -14.38
C ILE A 31 -7.71 4.25 -15.40
N ALA A 32 -7.42 5.55 -15.28
CA ALA A 32 -7.86 6.55 -16.24
C ALA A 32 -7.31 6.30 -17.66
N THR A 33 -6.04 5.90 -17.78
CA THR A 33 -5.44 5.57 -19.10
C THR A 33 -6.10 4.32 -19.71
N ALA A 34 -6.34 3.29 -18.89
CA ALA A 34 -7.03 2.08 -19.35
C ALA A 34 -8.47 2.39 -19.78
N ALA A 35 -9.21 3.16 -18.98
CA ALA A 35 -10.57 3.60 -19.31
C ALA A 35 -10.60 4.43 -20.59
N GLY A 36 -9.67 5.38 -20.77
CA GLY A 36 -9.54 6.17 -21.99
C GLY A 36 -9.21 5.32 -23.22
N THR A 37 -8.37 4.29 -23.06
CA THR A 37 -8.04 3.35 -24.14
C THR A 37 -9.27 2.54 -24.54
N VAL A 38 -10.01 1.98 -23.57
CA VAL A 38 -11.24 1.23 -23.84
C VAL A 38 -12.28 2.11 -24.51
N ALA A 39 -12.45 3.35 -24.05
CA ALA A 39 -13.39 4.30 -24.64
C ALA A 39 -13.00 4.71 -26.07
N ALA A 40 -11.71 4.93 -26.34
CA ALA A 40 -11.21 5.19 -27.69
C ALA A 40 -11.43 3.98 -28.61
N THR A 41 -11.10 2.77 -28.15
CA THR A 41 -11.34 1.55 -28.91
C THR A 41 -12.82 1.31 -29.19
N ALA A 42 -13.72 1.59 -28.24
CA ALA A 42 -15.17 1.51 -28.47
C ALA A 42 -15.66 2.54 -29.50
N GLY A 43 -15.05 3.73 -29.53
CA GLY A 43 -15.32 4.77 -30.51
C GLY A 43 -15.06 4.35 -31.95
N LEU A 44 -14.07 3.46 -32.18
CA LEU A 44 -13.77 2.90 -33.51
C LEU A 44 -14.93 2.07 -34.08
N PHE A 45 -15.77 1.49 -33.23
CA PHE A 45 -16.89 0.64 -33.64
C PHE A 45 -18.24 1.35 -33.55
N THR A 46 -18.35 2.41 -32.75
CA THR A 46 -19.62 3.07 -32.45
C THR A 46 -19.47 4.60 -32.46
N PRO A 47 -19.99 5.29 -33.49
CA PRO A 47 -19.86 6.76 -33.62
C PRO A 47 -20.46 7.56 -32.46
N VAL A 48 -21.49 6.99 -31.81
CA VAL A 48 -22.16 7.58 -30.64
C VAL A 48 -21.20 7.60 -29.44
N ALA A 49 -20.46 6.52 -29.21
CA ALA A 49 -19.51 6.43 -28.09
C ALA A 49 -18.33 7.40 -28.25
N THR A 50 -17.95 7.76 -29.48
CA THR A 50 -16.88 8.75 -29.75
C THR A 50 -17.20 10.13 -29.16
N GLY A 51 -18.48 10.54 -29.19
CA GLY A 51 -18.88 11.84 -28.63
C GLY A 51 -18.78 11.87 -27.11
N GLU A 52 -19.25 10.80 -26.46
CA GLU A 52 -19.18 10.65 -25.00
C GLU A 52 -17.74 10.50 -24.52
N SER A 53 -16.90 9.76 -25.25
CA SER A 53 -15.49 9.57 -24.93
C SER A 53 -14.68 10.87 -25.07
N LEU A 54 -14.98 11.70 -26.07
CA LEU A 54 -14.41 13.05 -26.22
C LEU A 54 -14.75 13.93 -25.01
N LEU A 55 -16.03 14.00 -24.62
CA LEU A 55 -16.47 14.78 -23.48
C LEU A 55 -15.82 14.29 -22.18
N ALA A 56 -15.82 12.98 -21.94
CA ALA A 56 -15.21 12.37 -20.77
C ALA A 56 -13.70 12.64 -20.72
N THR A 57 -13.00 12.54 -21.86
CA THR A 57 -11.57 12.81 -21.96
C THR A 57 -11.26 14.29 -21.69
N ALA A 58 -12.06 15.20 -22.25
CA ALA A 58 -11.91 16.64 -22.02
C ALA A 58 -12.14 17.00 -20.54
N LEU A 59 -13.19 16.44 -19.92
CA LEU A 59 -13.47 16.65 -18.50
C LEU A 59 -12.39 16.05 -17.60
N ALA A 60 -11.91 14.85 -17.89
CA ALA A 60 -10.84 14.22 -17.12
C ALA A 60 -9.52 14.99 -17.24
N THR A 61 -9.16 15.43 -18.45
CA THR A 61 -7.95 16.24 -18.70
C THR A 61 -8.07 17.60 -18.04
N GLY A 62 -9.21 18.27 -18.18
CA GLY A 62 -9.52 19.55 -17.56
C GLY A 62 -9.49 19.47 -16.03
N ALA A 63 -10.15 18.47 -15.45
CA ALA A 63 -10.11 18.22 -14.01
C ALA A 63 -8.67 17.97 -13.54
N GLY A 64 -7.90 17.15 -14.26
CA GLY A 64 -6.48 16.91 -13.97
C GLY A 64 -5.64 18.20 -13.97
N LEU A 65 -5.89 19.11 -14.91
CA LEU A 65 -5.23 20.42 -14.98
C LEU A 65 -5.67 21.37 -13.85
N VAL A 66 -6.95 21.33 -13.46
CA VAL A 66 -7.48 22.14 -12.34
C VAL A 66 -6.94 21.65 -10.99
N PHE A 67 -6.84 20.33 -10.81
CA PHE A 67 -6.37 19.71 -9.58
C PHE A 67 -4.85 19.53 -9.53
N LEU A 68 -4.13 19.81 -10.61
CA LEU A 68 -2.68 19.89 -10.59
C LEU A 68 -2.26 21.00 -9.60
N PRO A 69 -1.35 20.71 -8.65
CA PRO A 69 -0.89 21.69 -7.67
C PRO A 69 -0.03 22.83 -8.26
N THR A 70 0.04 22.94 -9.59
CA THR A 70 0.94 23.81 -10.37
C THR A 70 0.77 25.30 -10.06
N GLY A 71 -0.43 25.73 -9.72
CA GLY A 71 -0.72 27.16 -9.51
C GLY A 71 -0.65 27.60 -8.06
N ARG A 72 -1.54 27.10 -7.21
CA ARG A 72 -1.77 27.67 -5.87
C ARG A 72 -0.85 27.10 -4.80
N ALA A 73 -0.48 25.82 -4.87
CA ALA A 73 0.37 25.20 -3.86
C ALA A 73 1.84 25.59 -4.04
N ALA A 74 2.34 25.59 -5.29
CA ALA A 74 3.68 26.09 -5.60
C ALA A 74 3.84 27.58 -5.27
N ARG A 75 2.85 28.43 -5.60
CA ARG A 75 2.87 29.86 -5.23
C ARG A 75 2.80 30.09 -3.72
N ARG A 76 2.01 29.31 -2.98
CA ARG A 76 1.95 29.40 -1.51
C ARG A 76 3.23 28.90 -0.84
N ALA A 77 3.85 27.84 -1.37
CA ALA A 77 5.12 27.32 -0.88
C ALA A 77 6.27 28.31 -1.14
N ALA A 78 6.32 28.91 -2.34
CA ALA A 78 7.31 29.93 -2.68
C ALA A 78 7.11 31.23 -1.89
N ALA A 79 5.86 31.67 -1.70
CA ALA A 79 5.56 32.87 -0.91
C ALA A 79 5.84 32.69 0.59
N ALA A 80 5.68 31.48 1.12
CA ALA A 80 5.97 31.17 2.53
C ALA A 80 7.47 30.99 2.83
N ALA A 81 8.28 30.69 1.81
CA ALA A 81 9.69 30.37 2.01
C ALA A 81 10.60 31.59 2.09
N GLU A 82 10.38 32.67 1.31
CA GLU A 82 11.50 33.61 1.10
C GLU A 82 11.19 35.11 0.91
N GLY A 83 9.95 35.58 0.86
CA GLY A 83 9.69 37.02 0.65
C GLY A 83 10.23 37.61 -0.67
N LYS A 84 10.83 36.78 -1.54
CA LYS A 84 11.29 37.12 -2.88
C LYS A 84 10.20 36.80 -3.90
N ALA A 85 10.07 37.67 -4.89
CA ALA A 85 9.15 37.48 -5.99
C ALA A 85 9.50 36.18 -6.74
N PRO A 86 8.53 35.29 -7.01
CA PRO A 86 8.80 34.02 -7.66
C PRO A 86 9.24 34.27 -9.10
N GLU A 87 10.46 33.83 -9.45
CA GLU A 87 10.88 33.81 -10.84
C GLU A 87 9.98 32.88 -11.68
N PRO A 88 9.78 33.18 -12.98
CA PRO A 88 9.00 32.34 -13.87
C PRO A 88 9.67 30.97 -14.04
N HIS A 89 9.26 29.99 -13.24
CA HIS A 89 9.75 28.62 -13.33
C HIS A 89 9.37 27.99 -14.69
N HIS A 90 10.31 27.96 -15.63
CA HIS A 90 10.20 27.20 -16.87
C HIS A 90 9.78 25.74 -16.62
N GLN A 91 10.23 25.16 -15.51
CA GLN A 91 9.84 23.81 -15.05
C GLN A 91 8.34 23.65 -14.85
N ALA A 92 7.64 24.65 -14.31
CA ALA A 92 6.19 24.56 -14.09
C ALA A 92 5.42 24.56 -15.42
N LYS A 93 5.90 25.32 -16.40
CA LYS A 93 5.35 25.32 -17.76
C LYS A 93 5.57 23.97 -18.44
N THR A 94 6.80 23.43 -18.37
CA THR A 94 7.13 22.11 -18.92
C THR A 94 6.31 21.00 -18.27
N ALA A 95 6.14 21.02 -16.95
CA ALA A 95 5.30 20.06 -16.24
C ALA A 95 3.82 20.16 -16.65
N THR A 96 3.31 21.37 -16.86
CA THR A 96 1.93 21.57 -17.34
C THR A 96 1.75 21.01 -18.75
N VAL A 97 2.69 21.27 -19.66
CA VAL A 97 2.67 20.73 -21.03
C VAL A 97 2.74 19.21 -21.01
N LEU A 98 3.68 18.62 -20.26
CA LEU A 98 3.81 17.17 -20.09
C LEU A 98 2.54 16.53 -19.55
N TYR A 99 1.83 17.21 -18.65
CA TYR A 99 0.59 16.70 -18.11
C TYR A 99 -0.59 16.81 -19.07
N ALA A 100 -0.69 17.91 -19.82
CA ALA A 100 -1.77 18.13 -20.78
C ALA A 100 -1.63 17.29 -22.05
N ALA A 101 -0.38 17.04 -22.47
CA ALA A 101 -0.07 16.44 -23.77
C ALA A 101 -0.82 15.12 -24.06
N PRO A 102 -0.94 14.15 -23.14
CA PRO A 102 -1.71 12.94 -23.39
C PRO A 102 -3.17 13.22 -23.73
N GLY A 103 -3.84 14.06 -22.94
CA GLY A 103 -5.25 14.39 -23.14
C GLY A 103 -5.50 15.15 -24.44
N VAL A 104 -4.64 16.13 -24.74
CA VAL A 104 -4.73 16.90 -26.00
C VAL A 104 -4.45 16.01 -27.21
N ALA A 105 -3.45 15.12 -27.13
CA ALA A 105 -3.15 14.17 -28.19
C ALA A 105 -4.32 13.19 -28.43
N LEU A 106 -4.93 12.66 -27.37
CA LEU A 106 -6.08 11.76 -27.49
C LEU A 106 -7.29 12.45 -28.13
N VAL A 107 -7.59 13.69 -27.73
CA VAL A 107 -8.63 14.51 -28.38
C VAL A 107 -8.31 14.72 -29.86
N GLY A 108 -7.04 14.98 -30.20
CA GLY A 108 -6.60 15.11 -31.59
C GLY A 108 -6.84 13.85 -32.42
N VAL A 109 -6.53 12.68 -31.88
CA VAL A 109 -6.81 11.38 -32.53
C VAL A 109 -8.31 11.20 -32.76
N LEU A 110 -9.14 11.44 -31.73
CA LEU A 110 -10.60 11.30 -31.82
C LEU A 110 -11.25 12.29 -32.80
N ILE A 111 -10.70 13.51 -32.95
CA ILE A 111 -11.16 14.47 -33.97
C ILE A 111 -10.74 14.01 -35.37
N ALA A 112 -9.53 13.46 -35.54
CA ALA A 112 -9.09 12.94 -36.83
C ALA A 112 -9.98 11.79 -37.32
N GLU A 113 -10.37 10.87 -36.43
CA GLU A 113 -11.32 9.78 -36.69
C GLU A 113 -12.68 10.29 -37.22
N ARG A 114 -13.11 11.49 -36.80
CA ARG A 114 -14.37 12.09 -37.27
C ARG A 114 -14.30 12.67 -38.67
N ILE A 115 -13.11 13.03 -39.15
CA ILE A 115 -12.93 13.70 -40.45
C ILE A 115 -12.85 12.66 -41.58
N VAL A 116 -12.31 11.47 -41.33
CA VAL A 116 -12.13 10.43 -42.34
C VAL A 116 -13.07 9.24 -42.06
N PRO A 117 -14.28 9.21 -42.65
CA PRO A 117 -15.19 8.10 -42.43
C PRO A 117 -14.62 6.76 -42.94
N GLY A 118 -14.65 5.72 -42.12
CA GLY A 118 -14.19 4.36 -42.45
C GLY A 118 -13.48 3.67 -41.29
N VAL A 119 -13.25 2.36 -41.40
CA VAL A 119 -12.42 1.62 -40.43
C VAL A 119 -10.97 1.69 -40.90
N HIS A 120 -10.17 2.55 -40.27
CA HIS A 120 -8.76 2.70 -40.61
C HIS A 120 -7.90 1.99 -39.58
N TRP A 121 -7.23 0.90 -39.99
CA TRP A 121 -6.29 0.17 -39.12
C TRP A 121 -5.18 1.08 -38.54
N GLY A 122 -4.85 2.18 -39.24
CA GLY A 122 -3.92 3.19 -38.76
C GLY A 122 -4.39 3.92 -37.49
N GLU A 123 -5.70 4.13 -37.31
CA GLU A 123 -6.26 4.79 -36.11
C GLU A 123 -6.16 3.86 -34.90
N GLY A 124 -6.53 2.58 -35.08
CA GLY A 124 -6.33 1.55 -34.04
C GLY A 124 -4.86 1.40 -33.65
N LEU A 125 -3.93 1.43 -34.62
CA LEU A 125 -2.49 1.44 -34.35
C LEU A 125 -2.06 2.71 -33.60
N ALA A 126 -2.56 3.88 -33.99
CA ALA A 126 -2.24 5.14 -33.33
C ALA A 126 -2.70 5.15 -31.87
N VAL A 127 -3.92 4.67 -31.58
CA VAL A 127 -4.43 4.51 -30.22
C VAL A 127 -3.57 3.52 -29.43
N ALA A 128 -3.24 2.36 -30.01
CA ALA A 128 -2.40 1.36 -29.35
C ALA A 128 -1.00 1.90 -29.02
N VAL A 129 -0.36 2.59 -29.96
CA VAL A 129 0.95 3.24 -29.79
C VAL A 129 0.87 4.35 -28.73
N TRP A 130 -0.18 5.18 -28.77
CA TRP A 130 -0.40 6.23 -27.78
C TRP A 130 -0.61 5.65 -26.37
N SER A 131 -1.41 4.60 -26.23
CA SER A 131 -1.65 3.93 -24.94
C SER A 131 -0.38 3.28 -24.41
N ALA A 132 0.38 2.57 -25.24
CA ALA A 132 1.65 1.98 -24.85
C ALA A 132 2.67 3.06 -24.45
N GLY A 133 2.78 4.14 -25.23
CA GLY A 133 3.69 5.26 -24.99
C GLY A 133 3.37 5.99 -23.69
N THR A 134 2.10 6.33 -23.44
CA THR A 134 1.68 7.00 -22.20
C THR A 134 1.85 6.10 -20.98
N PHE A 135 1.60 4.80 -21.12
CA PHE A 135 1.80 3.82 -20.04
C PHE A 135 3.29 3.64 -19.67
N TYR A 136 4.17 3.62 -20.67
CA TYR A 136 5.61 3.48 -20.50
C TYR A 136 6.28 4.76 -19.99
N LEU A 137 6.08 5.90 -20.68
CA LEU A 137 6.73 7.18 -20.37
C LEU A 137 6.20 7.83 -19.09
N ARG A 138 4.96 7.54 -18.71
CA ARG A 138 4.30 8.08 -17.51
C ARG A 138 4.49 9.60 -17.35
N PRO A 139 4.13 10.40 -18.37
CA PRO A 139 4.44 11.83 -18.40
C PRO A 139 3.92 12.59 -17.17
N SER A 140 2.78 12.17 -16.61
CA SER A 140 2.22 12.74 -15.38
C SER A 140 3.10 12.53 -14.14
N ARG A 141 3.87 11.43 -14.07
CA ARG A 141 4.81 11.17 -12.98
C ARG A 141 6.02 12.10 -13.12
N THR A 142 6.57 12.20 -14.33
CA THR A 142 7.69 13.09 -14.63
C THR A 142 7.34 14.56 -14.34
N ALA A 143 6.17 15.01 -14.81
CA ALA A 143 5.67 16.36 -14.52
C ALA A 143 5.56 16.65 -13.01
N ARG A 144 5.14 15.68 -12.19
CA ARG A 144 5.06 15.87 -10.74
C ARG A 144 6.43 15.96 -10.09
N HIS A 145 7.39 15.12 -10.49
CA HIS A 145 8.76 15.22 -9.98
C HIS A 145 9.42 16.55 -10.33
N MET A 146 9.04 17.18 -11.44
CA MET A 146 9.49 18.54 -11.80
C MET A 146 8.86 19.65 -10.94
N LEU A 147 7.70 19.40 -10.32
CA LEU A 147 6.95 20.39 -9.53
C LEU A 147 7.15 20.26 -8.02
N VAL A 148 7.62 19.09 -7.57
CA VAL A 148 8.01 18.90 -6.18
C VAL A 148 9.42 19.45 -6.05
N PRO A 149 9.66 20.48 -5.21
CA PRO A 149 11.01 20.94 -4.93
C PRO A 149 11.86 19.74 -4.54
N PRO A 150 13.10 19.60 -5.06
CA PRO A 150 13.99 18.57 -4.56
C PRO A 150 14.02 18.71 -3.05
N LEU A 151 13.78 17.61 -2.33
CA LEU A 151 13.96 17.59 -0.89
C LEU A 151 15.34 18.21 -0.63
N PRO A 152 15.48 19.14 0.33
CA PRO A 152 16.79 19.65 0.68
C PRO A 152 17.69 18.42 0.86
N PRO A 153 18.87 18.40 0.21
CA PRO A 153 19.77 17.27 0.35
C PRO A 153 19.86 17.01 1.84
N LEU A 154 19.52 15.79 2.26
CA LEU A 154 19.85 15.36 3.61
C LEU A 154 21.31 15.72 3.74
N GLU A 155 21.64 16.68 4.60
CA GLU A 155 23.02 16.96 4.94
C GLU A 155 23.58 15.58 5.25
N LYS A 156 24.46 15.11 4.37
CA LYS A 156 25.22 13.91 4.61
C LYS A 156 26.08 14.30 5.80
N THR A 157 25.55 14.08 6.99
CA THR A 157 26.32 14.08 8.22
C THR A 157 27.40 13.05 7.96
N GLY A 158 28.61 13.54 7.68
CA GLY A 158 29.63 12.79 6.98
C GLY A 158 30.07 11.56 7.75
N ASP A 159 30.48 10.53 7.01
CA ASP A 159 31.59 9.60 7.31
C ASP A 159 31.77 9.03 8.72
N LEU A 160 30.71 9.00 9.51
CA LEU A 160 30.56 8.08 10.62
C LEU A 160 29.40 7.18 10.28
N VAL A 161 29.69 6.05 9.61
CA VAL A 161 28.78 4.91 9.54
C VAL A 161 28.68 4.30 10.95
N VAL A 162 28.09 5.04 11.86
CA VAL A 162 27.31 4.45 12.94
C VAL A 162 26.01 4.08 12.24
N ALA A 163 25.87 2.82 11.83
CA ALA A 163 24.60 2.31 11.32
C ALA A 163 23.52 2.77 12.30
N ALA A 164 22.67 3.70 11.87
CA ALA A 164 21.57 4.18 12.69
C ALA A 164 20.80 2.93 13.12
N GLN A 165 20.83 2.61 14.41
CA GLN A 165 20.14 1.45 14.93
C GLN A 165 18.68 1.60 14.49
N PRO A 166 18.12 0.64 13.75
CA PRO A 166 16.71 0.71 13.37
C PRO A 166 15.88 0.93 14.63
N ALA A 167 15.12 2.01 14.66
CA ALA A 167 14.19 2.28 15.74
C ALA A 167 13.07 1.24 15.66
N TYR A 168 13.03 0.31 16.62
CA TYR A 168 12.01 -0.71 16.69
C TYR A 168 10.79 -0.18 17.45
N ASP A 169 9.59 -0.41 16.90
CA ASP A 169 8.34 0.02 17.53
C ASP A 169 7.99 -0.78 18.80
N HIS A 170 8.62 -1.94 19.00
CA HIS A 170 8.34 -2.86 20.11
C HIS A 170 9.63 -3.48 20.67
N PRO A 171 9.78 -3.60 22.01
CA PRO A 171 10.99 -4.15 22.63
C PRO A 171 11.27 -5.60 22.20
N ALA A 172 10.24 -6.40 21.94
CA ALA A 172 10.44 -7.76 21.41
C ALA A 172 10.98 -7.78 19.97
N ALA A 173 10.63 -6.79 19.13
CA ALA A 173 11.20 -6.68 17.78
C ALA A 173 12.69 -6.31 17.85
N GLN A 174 13.05 -5.39 18.76
CA GLN A 174 14.45 -5.07 19.04
C GLN A 174 15.22 -6.29 19.53
N TRP A 175 14.70 -6.97 20.56
CA TRP A 175 15.30 -8.18 21.11
C TRP A 175 15.52 -9.24 20.04
N TRP A 176 14.54 -9.43 19.15
CA TRP A 176 14.62 -10.39 18.05
C TRP A 176 15.74 -10.03 17.09
N ALA A 177 15.84 -8.78 16.70
CA ALA A 177 16.89 -8.34 15.79
C ALA A 177 18.29 -8.46 16.40
N GLU A 178 18.43 -8.18 17.70
CA GLU A 178 19.71 -8.21 18.41
C GLU A 178 20.17 -9.63 18.78
N ARG A 179 19.25 -10.60 18.92
CA ARG A 179 19.59 -11.95 19.41
C ARG A 179 19.18 -13.10 18.50
N ALA A 180 17.98 -13.04 17.91
CA ALA A 180 17.45 -14.13 17.11
C ALA A 180 17.83 -14.02 15.62
N ALA A 181 17.74 -12.81 15.05
CA ALA A 181 17.93 -12.56 13.62
C ALA A 181 19.37 -12.21 13.21
N VAL A 182 20.30 -12.20 14.16
CA VAL A 182 21.73 -12.05 13.89
C VAL A 182 22.27 -13.23 13.08
N GLU A 183 23.39 -13.02 12.40
CA GLU A 183 24.09 -14.10 11.70
C GLU A 183 24.48 -15.22 12.68
N GLY A 184 24.14 -16.46 12.33
CA GLY A 184 24.32 -17.62 13.21
C GLY A 184 23.26 -17.78 14.32
N GLY A 185 22.31 -16.85 14.43
CA GLY A 185 21.20 -16.88 15.38
C GLY A 185 20.16 -17.97 15.08
N ALA A 186 19.03 -17.90 15.77
CA ALA A 186 17.92 -18.85 15.61
C ALA A 186 17.07 -18.59 14.36
N ALA A 187 17.05 -17.35 13.86
CA ALA A 187 16.20 -16.90 12.75
C ALA A 187 16.91 -15.85 11.87
N PRO A 188 18.11 -16.13 11.33
CA PRO A 188 18.88 -15.14 10.57
C PRO A 188 18.09 -14.61 9.36
N GLY A 189 18.24 -13.31 9.07
CA GLY A 189 17.58 -12.69 7.91
C GLY A 189 16.06 -12.50 8.08
N THR A 190 15.57 -12.45 9.32
CA THR A 190 14.15 -12.22 9.63
C THR A 190 13.91 -10.97 10.46
N ALA A 191 12.69 -10.45 10.42
CA ALA A 191 12.23 -9.37 11.30
C ALA A 191 10.86 -9.72 11.87
N LEU A 192 10.60 -9.30 13.12
CA LEU A 192 9.26 -9.38 13.72
C LEU A 192 8.41 -8.16 13.36
N GLU A 193 7.15 -8.45 13.05
CA GLU A 193 6.06 -7.52 12.79
C GLU A 193 4.80 -7.97 13.56
N ASP A 194 3.84 -7.07 13.77
CA ASP A 194 2.52 -7.36 14.33
C ASP A 194 2.56 -8.28 15.57
N ILE A 195 3.29 -7.84 16.61
CA ILE A 195 3.43 -8.58 17.87
C ILE A 195 2.17 -8.38 18.71
N GLU A 196 1.50 -9.47 19.03
CA GLU A 196 0.28 -9.54 19.83
C GLU A 196 0.51 -10.43 21.06
N ARG A 197 0.16 -9.91 22.24
CA ARG A 197 0.18 -10.69 23.48
C ARG A 197 -1.17 -11.40 23.63
N ILE A 198 -1.16 -12.72 23.66
CA ILE A 198 -2.38 -13.56 23.70
C ILE A 198 -2.60 -14.23 25.06
N GLY A 199 -1.73 -13.99 26.04
CA GLY A 199 -1.85 -14.43 27.42
C GLY A 199 -0.73 -13.85 28.29
N GLU A 200 -0.70 -14.19 29.58
CA GLU A 200 0.35 -13.71 30.48
C GLU A 200 1.75 -14.18 30.02
N SER A 201 1.87 -15.43 29.60
CA SER A 201 3.09 -16.07 29.11
C SER A 201 3.05 -16.45 27.63
N ALA A 202 2.01 -16.01 26.90
CA ALA A 202 1.81 -16.37 25.50
C ALA A 202 1.84 -15.16 24.56
N MET A 203 2.55 -15.31 23.44
CA MET A 203 2.63 -14.29 22.40
C MET A 203 2.46 -14.89 21.01
N ARG A 204 2.00 -14.04 20.11
CA ARG A 204 1.89 -14.29 18.68
C ARG A 204 2.57 -13.16 17.95
N ALA A 205 3.34 -13.47 16.93
CA ALA A 205 3.98 -12.46 16.11
C ALA A 205 4.07 -12.91 14.67
N VAL A 206 4.18 -11.95 13.77
CA VAL A 206 4.36 -12.18 12.35
C VAL A 206 5.84 -12.00 12.02
N ILE A 207 6.48 -13.04 11.50
CA ILE A 207 7.86 -13.00 11.03
C ILE A 207 7.88 -12.74 9.53
N ARG A 208 8.71 -11.80 9.07
CA ARG A 208 8.95 -11.52 7.66
C ARG A 208 10.42 -11.72 7.29
N SER A 209 10.68 -12.12 6.05
CA SER A 209 12.03 -12.04 5.47
C SER A 209 12.49 -10.57 5.37
N THR A 210 13.76 -10.30 5.72
CA THR A 210 14.35 -8.97 5.52
C THR A 210 14.64 -8.67 4.05
N VAL A 211 14.72 -9.71 3.20
CA VAL A 211 14.91 -9.58 1.76
C VAL A 211 13.54 -9.62 1.06
N PRO A 212 13.09 -8.51 0.43
CA PRO A 212 11.77 -8.47 -0.20
C PRO A 212 11.62 -9.51 -1.32
N GLY A 213 10.55 -10.32 -1.23
CA GLY A 213 10.22 -11.33 -2.24
C GLY A 213 10.81 -12.70 -1.99
N GLU A 214 11.70 -12.84 -1.02
CA GLU A 214 12.25 -14.14 -0.62
C GLU A 214 11.38 -14.81 0.45
N PRO A 215 11.34 -16.17 0.48
CA PRO A 215 10.68 -16.88 1.55
C PRO A 215 11.37 -16.61 2.90
N VAL A 216 10.62 -16.71 4.00
CA VAL A 216 11.22 -16.68 5.35
C VAL A 216 12.22 -17.83 5.46
N PRO A 217 13.49 -17.57 5.80
CA PRO A 217 14.48 -18.60 6.08
C PRO A 217 13.99 -19.60 7.15
N ASP A 218 14.60 -20.78 7.19
CA ASP A 218 14.23 -21.76 8.20
C ASP A 218 14.60 -21.27 9.61
N ILE A 219 13.68 -21.44 10.55
CA ILE A 219 13.81 -20.95 11.92
C ILE A 219 14.08 -22.14 12.83
N SER A 220 15.23 -22.15 13.49
CA SER A 220 15.60 -23.23 14.39
C SER A 220 14.85 -23.12 15.71
N VAL A 221 13.75 -23.87 15.83
CA VAL A 221 12.94 -23.93 17.07
C VAL A 221 13.79 -24.31 18.27
N ARG A 222 14.69 -25.28 18.13
CA ARG A 222 15.63 -25.69 19.19
C ARG A 222 16.54 -24.57 19.67
N ARG A 223 17.12 -23.78 18.77
CA ARG A 223 17.95 -22.62 19.17
C ARG A 223 17.10 -21.51 19.77
N LEU A 224 15.90 -21.29 19.24
CA LEU A 224 14.98 -20.29 19.77
C LEU A 224 14.50 -20.64 21.18
N SER A 225 14.19 -21.92 21.41
CA SER A 225 13.86 -22.50 22.72
C SER A 225 14.99 -22.24 23.72
N ALA A 226 16.23 -22.58 23.37
CA ALA A 226 17.40 -22.31 24.21
C ALA A 226 17.64 -20.81 24.46
N LEU A 227 17.34 -19.95 23.48
CA LEU A 227 17.53 -18.50 23.59
C LEU A 227 16.48 -17.82 24.47
N MET A 228 15.24 -18.31 24.43
CA MET A 228 14.11 -17.75 25.18
C MET A 228 13.87 -18.41 26.53
N ASP A 229 14.53 -19.54 26.80
CA ASP A 229 14.24 -20.42 27.94
C ASP A 229 12.77 -20.89 27.96
N VAL A 230 12.28 -21.33 26.80
CA VAL A 230 10.91 -21.83 26.61
C VAL A 230 10.96 -23.23 26.00
N PRO A 231 10.22 -24.22 26.51
CA PRO A 231 10.14 -25.57 25.92
C PRO A 231 9.82 -25.58 24.41
N GLU A 232 10.44 -26.49 23.65
CA GLU A 232 10.29 -26.56 22.18
C GLU A 232 8.83 -26.82 21.75
N ASP A 233 8.06 -27.56 22.55
CA ASP A 233 6.64 -27.87 22.31
C ASP A 233 5.72 -26.65 22.47
N LEU A 234 6.19 -25.59 23.13
CA LEU A 234 5.48 -24.32 23.26
C LEU A 234 5.85 -23.30 22.17
N ILE A 235 6.73 -23.66 21.24
CA ILE A 235 7.14 -22.78 20.14
C ILE A 235 6.66 -23.40 18.82
N ALA A 236 5.76 -22.71 18.14
CA ALA A 236 5.30 -23.12 16.81
C ALA A 236 5.55 -22.01 15.78
N VAL A 237 6.08 -22.41 14.62
CA VAL A 237 6.27 -21.54 13.46
C VAL A 237 5.44 -22.09 12.31
N GLY A 238 4.42 -21.36 11.89
CA GLY A 238 3.44 -21.80 10.90
C GLY A 238 3.23 -20.80 9.76
N PRO A 239 2.49 -21.18 8.70
CA PRO A 239 2.06 -20.26 7.66
C PRO A 239 1.00 -19.27 8.20
N VAL A 240 0.99 -18.04 7.68
CA VAL A 240 -0.11 -17.09 7.93
C VAL A 240 -1.18 -17.26 6.84
N PRO A 241 -2.45 -17.55 7.19
CA PRO A 241 -3.53 -17.70 6.21
C PRO A 241 -3.66 -16.48 5.28
N GLY A 242 -3.74 -16.73 3.97
CA GLY A 242 -3.89 -15.68 2.95
C GLY A 242 -2.61 -14.86 2.66
N ARG A 243 -1.44 -15.26 3.19
CA ARG A 243 -0.15 -14.63 2.93
C ARG A 243 0.80 -15.60 2.23
N GLY A 244 1.74 -15.06 1.45
CA GLY A 244 2.77 -15.85 0.78
C GLY A 244 3.90 -16.29 1.73
N ALA A 245 4.82 -17.11 1.22
CA ALA A 245 5.94 -17.69 1.99
C ALA A 245 6.96 -16.68 2.53
N SER A 246 6.88 -15.40 2.14
CA SER A 246 7.69 -14.31 2.71
C SER A 246 7.26 -13.91 4.12
N VAL A 247 6.20 -14.53 4.65
CA VAL A 247 5.65 -14.29 5.99
C VAL A 247 5.35 -15.62 6.67
N ARG A 248 5.70 -15.73 7.97
CA ARG A 248 5.34 -16.85 8.84
C ARG A 248 4.80 -16.33 10.18
N GLN A 249 3.99 -17.13 10.85
CA GLN A 249 3.48 -16.84 12.18
C GLN A 249 4.36 -17.54 13.22
N LEU A 250 4.81 -16.81 14.22
CA LEU A 250 5.41 -17.36 15.43
C LEU A 250 4.37 -17.33 16.55
N SER A 251 4.15 -18.46 17.20
CA SER A 251 3.42 -18.55 18.45
C SER A 251 4.33 -19.14 19.52
N VAL A 252 4.37 -18.47 20.68
CA VAL A 252 5.14 -18.91 21.84
C VAL A 252 4.20 -18.99 23.04
N GLY A 253 4.25 -20.12 23.76
CA GLY A 253 3.40 -20.41 24.90
C GLY A 253 2.04 -20.98 24.52
N THR A 254 1.29 -21.42 25.53
CA THR A 254 -0.10 -21.83 25.38
C THR A 254 -0.96 -20.58 25.44
N ALA A 255 -1.66 -20.26 24.36
CA ALA A 255 -2.65 -19.19 24.40
C ALA A 255 -3.65 -19.48 25.53
N ASP A 256 -4.00 -18.47 26.33
CA ASP A 256 -5.17 -18.59 27.20
C ASP A 256 -6.31 -19.09 26.31
N GLU A 257 -7.00 -20.16 26.74
CA GLU A 257 -8.06 -20.83 25.98
C GLU A 257 -8.79 -19.77 25.19
N ALA A 258 -8.61 -19.81 23.86
CA ALA A 258 -9.14 -18.77 23.00
C ALA A 258 -10.62 -18.72 23.33
N LEU A 259 -11.05 -17.65 24.03
CA LEU A 259 -12.44 -17.45 24.37
C LEU A 259 -13.16 -17.68 23.06
N ASP A 260 -14.03 -18.71 23.03
CA ASP A 260 -14.82 -19.02 21.85
C ASP A 260 -15.25 -17.69 21.26
N ALA A 261 -15.08 -17.49 19.95
CA ALA A 261 -15.32 -16.20 19.32
C ALA A 261 -16.72 -15.65 19.71
N ARG A 262 -17.66 -16.54 20.04
CA ARG A 262 -18.92 -16.22 20.72
C ARG A 262 -18.75 -15.57 22.08
N THR A 263 -18.04 -16.19 23.00
CA THR A 263 -17.71 -15.67 24.32
C THR A 263 -16.92 -14.36 24.22
N LEU A 264 -15.95 -14.25 23.31
CA LEU A 264 -15.19 -13.01 23.12
C LEU A 264 -16.07 -11.86 22.62
N TRP A 265 -16.93 -12.11 21.62
CA TRP A 265 -17.89 -11.12 21.15
C TRP A 265 -18.89 -10.74 22.24
N ALA A 266 -19.45 -11.72 22.95
CA ALA A 266 -20.47 -11.48 23.97
C ALA A 266 -19.93 -10.72 25.19
N THR A 267 -18.71 -11.05 25.64
CA THR A 267 -18.15 -10.49 26.89
C THR A 267 -17.39 -9.19 26.68
N ARG A 268 -16.72 -9.01 25.52
CA ARG A 268 -15.83 -7.85 25.31
C ARG A 268 -16.33 -6.89 24.24
N ILE A 269 -16.77 -7.38 23.09
CA ILE A 269 -17.08 -6.50 21.94
C ILE A 269 -18.49 -5.94 22.03
N ALA A 270 -19.49 -6.78 22.30
CA ALA A 270 -20.89 -6.39 22.27
C ALA A 270 -21.27 -5.32 23.30
N PRO A 271 -20.81 -5.37 24.57
CA PRO A 271 -21.16 -4.34 25.55
C PRO A 271 -20.63 -2.95 25.18
N LEU A 272 -19.46 -2.89 24.52
CA LEU A 272 -18.83 -1.64 24.07
C LEU A 272 -19.46 -1.12 22.77
N ALA A 273 -19.75 -2.01 21.82
CA ALA A 273 -20.25 -1.64 20.50
C ALA A 273 -21.77 -1.43 20.45
N MET A 274 -22.54 -2.18 21.26
CA MET A 274 -24.01 -2.21 21.25
C MET A 274 -24.58 -2.36 22.68
N PRO A 275 -24.53 -1.30 23.51
CA PRO A 275 -25.07 -1.34 24.86
C PRO A 275 -26.57 -1.69 24.85
N GLY A 276 -26.97 -2.73 25.59
CA GLY A 276 -28.37 -3.16 25.73
C GLY A 276 -28.85 -4.18 24.69
N ALA A 277 -28.02 -4.60 23.73
CA ALA A 277 -28.36 -5.67 22.80
C ALA A 277 -27.90 -7.05 23.33
N SER A 278 -28.75 -8.07 23.25
CA SER A 278 -28.35 -9.47 23.51
C SER A 278 -28.04 -10.19 22.20
N ILE A 279 -26.87 -10.82 22.09
CA ILE A 279 -26.53 -11.64 20.92
C ILE A 279 -27.30 -12.96 20.99
N THR A 280 -28.21 -13.20 20.04
CA THR A 280 -28.96 -14.47 19.93
C THR A 280 -28.23 -15.50 19.05
N ALA A 281 -27.53 -15.06 18.00
CA ALA A 281 -26.74 -15.91 17.12
C ALA A 281 -25.54 -15.16 16.52
N ILE A 282 -24.45 -15.88 16.29
CA ILE A 282 -23.29 -15.41 15.51
C ILE A 282 -23.15 -16.36 14.34
N ASN A 283 -23.26 -15.82 13.13
CA ASN A 283 -23.13 -16.62 11.92
C ASN A 283 -21.65 -16.58 11.49
N PHE A 284 -20.90 -17.62 11.82
CA PHE A 284 -19.59 -17.81 11.21
C PHE A 284 -19.85 -18.25 9.77
N GLY A 285 -19.49 -17.39 8.80
CA GLY A 285 -19.56 -17.79 7.39
C GLY A 285 -18.85 -19.13 7.23
N SER A 286 -19.61 -20.18 6.92
CA SER A 286 -19.09 -21.54 6.92
C SER A 286 -17.98 -21.67 5.89
N MET A 287 -16.74 -21.75 6.34
CA MET A 287 -15.73 -22.48 5.57
C MET A 287 -15.94 -23.95 5.88
N THR A 288 -16.52 -24.64 4.91
CA THR A 288 -16.93 -26.04 4.91
C THR A 288 -15.99 -26.98 5.68
N THR A 289 -16.35 -27.33 6.91
CA THR A 289 -16.00 -28.61 7.52
C THR A 289 -17.26 -29.47 7.55
N ALA A 290 -17.16 -30.66 6.98
CA ALA A 290 -18.26 -31.61 6.81
C ALA A 290 -19.05 -31.84 8.11
N PRO A 291 -20.38 -32.04 8.04
CA PRO A 291 -21.19 -32.27 9.23
C PRO A 291 -20.82 -33.61 9.87
N VAL A 292 -20.40 -33.58 11.13
CA VAL A 292 -20.37 -34.75 11.99
C VAL A 292 -21.82 -35.07 12.37
N THR A 293 -22.36 -36.13 11.79
CA THR A 293 -23.65 -36.70 12.19
C THR A 293 -23.45 -37.39 13.55
N MET A 294 -23.79 -36.72 14.65
CA MET A 294 -23.97 -37.40 15.93
C MET A 294 -25.42 -37.87 16.04
N THR A 295 -25.65 -39.11 15.64
CA THR A 295 -26.87 -39.85 15.95
C THR A 295 -26.85 -40.15 17.44
N LYS A 296 -27.68 -39.45 18.22
CA LYS A 296 -27.91 -39.77 19.63
C LYS A 296 -28.99 -40.85 19.68
N GLU A 297 -28.57 -42.09 19.83
CA GLU A 297 -29.42 -43.23 20.17
C GLU A 297 -29.94 -42.99 21.59
N ILE A 298 -31.26 -42.88 21.74
CA ILE A 298 -31.95 -42.80 23.03
C ILE A 298 -32.60 -44.17 23.19
N ASP A 299 -31.96 -45.03 23.96
CA ASP A 299 -32.59 -46.26 24.45
C ASP A 299 -33.54 -45.93 25.60
N ALA A 300 -34.68 -46.64 25.58
CA ALA A 300 -35.77 -46.56 26.54
C ALA A 300 -35.52 -47.39 27.80
#